data_AF-A0A2N1Q8Z5-F1
#
_entry.id   AF-A0A2N1Q8Z5-F1
#
_cell.length_a   1.000
_cell.length_b   1.000
_cell.length_c   1.000
_cell.angle_alpha   90.00
_cell.angle_beta   90.00
_cell.angle_gamma   90.00
#
_symmetry.space_group_name_H-M   'P 1'
#
loop_
_entity.id
_entity.type
_entity.pdbx_description
1 polymer ?
#
loop_
_entity_poly.entity_id
_entity_poly.type
_entity_poly.pdbx_seq_one_letter_code
_entity_poly.pdbx_strand_id
1 'polypeptide(L)' 'MQYLGIFLVIYGAFCLAALVLRFPFVYNNVKAKVFIKMMGKTGFDILILVFGLAGLIGGILILS' A
#
# COMPACT_ATOMS: atom_id res chain seq x y z
N MET A 1 11.44 15.60 -10.54
CA MET A 1 11.27 14.16 -10.79
C MET A 1 11.84 13.30 -9.65
N GLN A 2 13.04 13.58 -9.14
CA GLN A 2 13.63 12.81 -8.01
C GLN A 2 12.81 12.87 -6.70
N TYR A 3 12.28 14.04 -6.32
CA TYR A 3 11.42 14.17 -5.14
C TYR A 3 10.14 13.31 -5.21
N LEU A 4 9.53 13.23 -6.38
CA LEU A 4 8.35 12.40 -6.62
C LEU A 4 8.67 10.90 -6.47
N GLY A 5 9.81 10.45 -6.98
CA GLY A 5 10.30 9.09 -6.81
C GLY A 5 10.53 8.75 -5.32
N ILE A 6 11.20 9.63 -4.58
CA ILE A 6 11.44 9.45 -3.13
C ILE A 6 10.11 9.35 -2.37
N PHE A 7 9.17 10.26 -2.64
CA PHE A 7 7.85 10.22 -2.02
C PHE A 7 7.11 8.91 -2.34
N LEU A 8 7.18 8.43 -3.58
CA LEU A 8 6.50 7.20 -4.01
C LEU A 8 7.10 5.95 -3.37
N VAL A 9 8.44 5.89 -3.24
CA VAL A 9 9.14 4.82 -2.53
C VAL A 9 8.77 4.81 -1.04
N ILE A 10 8.76 5.98 -0.39
CA ILE A 10 8.37 6.09 1.03
C ILE A 10 6.91 5.66 1.22
N TYR A 11 6.00 6.07 0.34
CA TYR A 11 4.60 5.64 0.39
C TYR A 11 4.43 4.15 0.13
N GLY A 12 5.18 3.56 -0.80
CA GLY A 12 5.19 2.12 -1.06
C GLY A 12 5.69 1.32 0.15
N ALA A 13 6.78 1.77 0.78
CA ALA A 13 7.30 1.19 2.00
C ALA A 13 6.31 1.33 3.18
N PHE A 14 5.62 2.47 3.27
CA PHE A 14 4.60 2.70 4.30
C PHE A 14 3.37 1.80 4.10
N CYS A 15 2.96 1.56 2.85
CA CYS A 15 1.89 0.60 2.53
C CYS A 15 2.26 -0.83 2.92
N LEU A 16 3.48 -1.28 2.62
CA LEU A 16 3.96 -2.60 3.04
C LEU A 16 4.09 -2.71 4.57
N ALA A 17 4.60 -1.67 5.23
CA ALA A 17 4.67 -1.64 6.69
C ALA A 17 3.28 -1.67 7.33
N ALA A 18 2.30 -0.95 6.75
CA ALA A 18 0.92 -0.96 7.22
C ALA A 18 0.22 -2.31 7.03
N LEU A 19 0.61 -3.08 6.01
CA LEU A 19 0.16 -4.44 5.78
C LEU A 19 0.79 -5.41 6.80
N VAL A 20 2.11 -5.35 6.98
CA VAL A 20 2.84 -6.22 7.93
C VAL A 20 2.37 -6.01 9.37
N LEU A 21 2.22 -4.76 9.82
CA LEU A 21 1.68 -4.46 11.15
C LEU A 21 0.15 -4.57 11.22
N ARG A 22 -0.54 -4.83 10.10
CA ARG A 22 -2.01 -4.77 9.97
C ARG A 22 -2.57 -3.54 10.69
N PHE A 23 -1.99 -2.38 10.41
CA PHE A 23 -2.28 -1.17 11.17
C PHE A 23 -3.80 -0.92 11.19
N PRO A 24 -4.43 -0.80 12.37
CA PRO A 24 -5.88 -0.63 12.45
C PRO A 24 -6.35 0.63 11.74
N PHE A 25 -5.49 1.62 11.51
CA PHE A 25 -5.80 2.79 10.67
C PHE A 25 -6.10 2.43 9.21
N VAL A 26 -5.48 1.41 8.64
CA VAL A 26 -5.76 1.00 7.25
C VAL A 26 -6.96 0.06 7.19
N TYR A 27 -7.15 -0.78 8.21
CA TYR A 27 -8.19 -1.83 8.19
C TYR A 27 -9.49 -1.46 8.93
N ASN A 28 -9.49 -0.45 9.80
CA ASN A 28 -10.67 -0.03 10.59
C ASN A 28 -11.41 1.18 9.98
N ASN A 29 -10.94 1.71 8.85
CA ASN A 29 -11.63 2.78 8.13
C ASN A 29 -12.90 2.26 7.45
N VAL A 30 -13.96 3.08 7.39
CA VAL A 30 -15.24 2.73 6.74
C VAL A 30 -15.03 2.25 5.30
N LYS A 31 -14.15 2.94 4.55
CA LYS A 31 -13.79 2.58 3.16
C LYS A 31 -13.10 1.22 3.06
N ALA A 32 -12.18 0.94 3.99
CA ALA A 32 -11.47 -0.34 4.04
C ALA A 32 -12.39 -1.49 4.46
N LYS A 33 -13.31 -1.27 5.41
CA LYS A 33 -14.33 -2.26 5.78
C LYS A 33 -15.25 -2.61 4.61
N VAL A 34 -15.63 -1.64 3.77
CA VAL A 34 -16.43 -1.90 2.56
C VAL A 34 -15.63 -2.75 1.57
N PHE A 35 -14.36 -2.41 1.33
CA PHE A 35 -13.50 -3.17 0.43
C PHE A 35 -13.21 -4.59 0.92
N ILE A 36 -12.94 -4.75 2.22
CA ILE A 36 -12.76 -6.04 2.89
C ILE A 36 -14.06 -6.86 2.82
N LYS A 37 -15.23 -6.22 2.89
CA LYS A 37 -16.54 -6.89 2.77
C LYS A 37 -16.84 -7.34 1.34
N MET A 38 -16.36 -6.61 0.32
CA MET A 38 -16.53 -6.99 -1.08
C MET A 38 -15.53 -8.06 -1.55
N MET A 39 -14.29 -8.03 -1.04
CA MET A 39 -13.18 -8.83 -1.58
C MET A 39 -12.65 -9.90 -0.61
N GLY A 40 -13.08 -9.86 0.65
CA GLY A 40 -12.55 -10.70 1.73
C GLY A 40 -11.29 -10.10 2.36
N LYS A 41 -11.03 -10.46 3.63
CA LYS A 41 -9.85 -10.02 4.40
C LYS A 41 -8.54 -10.33 3.68
N THR A 42 -8.46 -11.52 3.07
CA THR A 42 -7.28 -11.99 2.34
C THR A 42 -7.07 -11.25 1.03
N GLY A 43 -8.14 -10.89 0.32
CA GLY A 43 -8.08 -10.14 -0.93
C GLY A 43 -7.60 -8.70 -0.72
N PHE A 44 -8.06 -8.05 0.35
CA PHE A 44 -7.60 -6.71 0.71
C PHE A 44 -6.12 -6.67 1.10
N ASP A 45 -5.65 -7.70 1.82
CA ASP A 45 -4.24 -7.87 2.17
C ASP A 45 -3.37 -7.98 0.90
N ILE A 46 -3.75 -8.85 -0.05
CA ILE A 46 -3.04 -9.01 -1.33
C ILE A 46 -3.05 -7.72 -2.14
N LEU A 47 -4.15 -6.97 -2.14
CA LEU A 47 -4.25 -5.71 -2.88
C LEU A 47 -3.28 -4.67 -2.34
N ILE A 48 -3.20 -4.49 -1.02
CA ILE A 48 -2.21 -3.59 -0.39
C ILE A 48 -0.79 -4.09 -0.69
N LEU A 49 -0.57 -5.41 -0.74
CA LEU A 49 0.73 -6.00 -1.02
C LEU A 49 1.19 -5.64 -2.44
N VAL A 50 0.32 -5.85 -3.43
CA VAL A 50 0.56 -5.50 -4.83
C VAL A 50 0.73 -3.99 -5.01
N PHE A 51 -0.07 -3.18 -4.32
CA PHE A 51 0.04 -1.71 -4.40
C PHE A 51 1.34 -1.19 -3.77
N GLY A 52 1.75 -1.77 -2.63
CA GLY A 52 3.01 -1.44 -1.97
C GLY A 52 4.21 -1.82 -2.83
N LEU A 53 4.20 -3.01 -3.44
CA LEU A 53 5.24 -3.47 -4.37
C LEU A 53 5.27 -2.63 -5.65
N ALA A 54 4.12 -2.31 -6.24
CA ALA A 54 4.04 -1.45 -7.42
C ALA A 54 4.53 -0.03 -7.13
N GLY A 55 4.23 0.52 -5.95
CA GLY A 55 4.74 1.82 -5.52
C GLY A 55 6.26 1.83 -5.28
N LEU A 56 6.81 0.73 -4.76
CA LEU A 56 8.26 0.57 -4.58
C LEU A 56 8.98 0.45 -5.93
N ILE A 57 8.52 -0.44 -6.80
CA ILE A 57 9.11 -0.67 -8.13
C ILE A 57 8.96 0.57 -9.01
N GLY A 58 7.76 1.16 -9.05
CA GLY A 58 7.50 2.40 -9.80
C GLY A 58 8.28 3.58 -9.26
N GLY A 59 8.44 3.68 -7.94
CA GLY A 59 9.24 4.73 -7.30
C GLY A 59 10.73 4.60 -7.64
N ILE A 60 11.27 3.38 -7.63
CA ILE A 60 12.66 3.11 -8.05
C ILE A 60 12.86 3.42 -9.53
N LEU A 61 11.92 3.03 -10.40
CA LEU A 61 11.99 3.30 -11.84
C LEU A 61 11.92 4.80 -12.19
N ILE A 62 11.22 5.60 -11.38
CA ILE A 62 11.11 7.06 -11.56
C ILE A 62 12.33 7.79 -10.94
N LEU A 63 13.00 7.16 -9.97
CA LEU A 63 14.19 7.70 -9.32
C LEU A 63 15.47 7.45 -10.14
N SER A 64 15.51 6.33 -10.88
CA SER A 64 16.60 5.95 -11.80
C SER A 64 16.57 6.72 -13.11
#